data_AF-A0A5C8EPV2-F1
#
_entry.id   AF-A0A5C8EPV2-F1
#
_cell.length_a   1.000
_cell.length_b   1.000
_cell.length_c   1.000
_cell.angle_alpha   90.00
_cell.angle_beta   90.00
_cell.angle_gamma   90.00
#
_symmetry.space_group_name_H-M   'P 1'
#
loop_
_entity.id
_entity.type
_entity.pdbx_description
1 polymer ?
#
loop_
_entity_poly.entity_id
_entity_poly.type
_entity_poly.pdbx_seq_one_letter_code
_entity_poly.pdbx_strand_id
1 'polypeptide(L)'
;MMLFDLSLDKLKEYKGSSKEPKDFDSFWERTLKENSHDADAKYELKNNYYLKLFDVWEVNFAGFGGHRIYGWYIAPKNAKGRLTCVMYYPGYG
;
A
#
# COMPACT_ATOMS: atom_id res chain seq x y z
N MET A 1 -0.27 27.33 -17.47
CA MET A 1 0.93 26.49 -17.64
C MET A 1 0.75 25.68 -18.91
N MET A 2 1.69 25.70 -19.86
CA MET A 2 1.63 24.74 -20.98
C MET A 2 2.27 23.44 -20.50
N LEU A 3 1.47 22.38 -20.46
CA LEU A 3 1.94 21.03 -20.17
C LEU A 3 2.64 20.49 -21.42
N PHE A 4 3.86 19.99 -21.27
CA PHE A 4 4.63 19.37 -22.34
C PHE A 4 5.00 17.95 -21.92
N ASP A 5 4.90 17.02 -22.85
CA ASP A 5 5.35 15.63 -22.74
C ASP A 5 5.40 15.03 -24.17
N LEU A 6 5.72 13.74 -24.28
CA LEU A 6 5.53 12.96 -25.49
C LEU A 6 4.07 12.97 -25.93
N SER A 7 3.85 12.84 -27.24
CA SER A 7 2.51 12.61 -27.77
C SER A 7 1.96 11.27 -27.26
N LEU A 8 0.63 11.13 -27.19
CA LEU A 8 -0.02 9.91 -26.72
C LEU A 8 0.49 8.65 -27.43
N ASP A 9 0.70 8.70 -28.74
CA ASP A 9 1.20 7.54 -29.49
C ASP A 9 2.65 7.20 -29.12
N LYS A 10 3.49 8.20 -28.84
CA LYS A 10 4.84 7.98 -28.32
C LYS A 10 4.83 7.48 -26.87
N LEU A 11 3.88 7.91 -26.04
CA LEU A 11 3.74 7.42 -24.66
C LEU A 11 3.38 5.94 -24.62
N LYS A 12 2.52 5.45 -25.52
CA LYS A 12 2.18 4.01 -25.63
C LYS A 12 3.40 3.14 -25.95
N GLU A 13 4.37 3.68 -26.66
CA GLU A 13 5.59 2.98 -27.07
C GLU A 13 6.76 3.16 -26.08
N TYR A 14 6.67 4.14 -25.17
CA TYR A 14 7.74 4.47 -24.24
C TYR A 14 7.92 3.42 -23.15
N LYS A 15 9.15 2.92 -22.98
CA LYS A 15 9.50 1.84 -22.03
C LYS A 15 10.31 2.30 -20.81
N GLY A 16 10.43 3.62 -20.60
CA GLY A 16 11.36 4.16 -19.62
C GLY A 16 12.80 4.26 -20.16
N SER A 17 13.63 5.05 -19.48
CA SER A 17 15.05 5.25 -19.79
C SER A 17 15.98 4.84 -18.64
N SER A 18 15.42 4.42 -17.51
CA SER A 18 16.16 4.01 -16.33
C SER A 18 16.97 2.75 -16.60
N LYS A 19 18.23 2.74 -16.16
CA LYS A 19 19.09 1.55 -16.17
C LYS A 19 18.92 0.84 -14.84
N GLU A 20 18.65 -0.46 -14.91
CA GLU A 20 18.59 -1.31 -13.73
C GLU A 20 19.98 -1.41 -13.07
N PRO A 21 20.10 -1.18 -11.75
CA PRO A 21 21.33 -1.43 -11.01
C PRO A 21 21.77 -2.90 -11.09
N LYS A 22 23.08 -3.16 -11.09
CA LYS A 22 23.63 -4.53 -11.17
C LYS A 22 23.21 -5.43 -9.99
N ASP A 23 22.88 -4.83 -8.86
CA ASP A 23 22.56 -5.50 -7.61
C ASP A 23 21.07 -5.43 -7.25
N PHE A 24 20.20 -5.01 -8.18
CA PHE A 24 18.77 -4.76 -7.94
C PHE A 24 18.07 -5.90 -7.19
N ASP A 25 18.19 -7.14 -7.69
CA ASP A 25 17.58 -8.31 -7.05
C ASP A 25 18.15 -8.54 -5.64
N SER A 26 19.47 -8.59 -5.52
CA SER A 26 20.15 -8.85 -4.25
C SER A 26 19.93 -7.76 -3.19
N PHE A 27 19.70 -6.52 -3.62
CA PHE A 27 19.30 -5.41 -2.74
C PHE A 27 17.92 -5.67 -2.13
N TRP A 28 16.93 -6.02 -2.95
CA TRP A 28 15.56 -6.26 -2.48
C TRP A 28 15.43 -7.55 -1.66
N GLU A 29 16.09 -8.63 -2.06
CA GLU A 29 16.13 -9.88 -1.29
C GLU A 29 16.67 -9.65 0.12
N ARG A 30 17.79 -8.92 0.23
CA ARG A 30 18.38 -8.56 1.52
C ARG A 30 17.45 -7.64 2.32
N THR A 31 16.87 -6.62 1.69
CA THR A 31 15.94 -5.69 2.36
C THR A 31 14.73 -6.42 2.95
N LEU A 32 14.14 -7.37 2.21
CA LEU A 32 13.00 -8.16 2.69
C LEU A 32 13.42 -9.15 3.80
N LYS A 33 14.61 -9.74 3.69
CA LYS A 33 15.16 -10.63 4.72
C LYS A 33 15.48 -9.90 6.01
N GLU A 34 16.06 -8.70 5.93
CA GLU A 34 16.30 -7.84 7.09
C GLU A 34 14.99 -7.45 7.81
N ASN A 35 13.88 -7.44 7.06
CA ASN A 35 12.57 -7.15 7.59
C ASN A 35 11.69 -8.37 7.91
N SER A 36 12.28 -9.56 8.05
CA SER A 36 11.54 -10.79 8.38
C SER A 36 11.21 -10.84 9.89
N HIS A 37 10.24 -10.04 10.32
CA HIS A 37 9.68 -10.08 11.66
C HIS A 37 8.15 -10.18 11.60
N ASP A 38 7.53 -10.53 12.73
CA ASP A 38 6.06 -10.47 12.85
C ASP A 38 5.60 -9.02 12.63
N ALA A 39 4.52 -8.86 11.87
CA ALA A 39 3.92 -7.56 11.64
C ALA A 39 3.30 -6.97 12.92
N ASP A 40 3.00 -7.79 13.96
CA ASP A 40 2.31 -7.34 15.19
C ASP A 40 1.13 -6.42 14.84
N ALA A 41 0.31 -6.89 13.90
CA ALA A 41 -0.79 -6.11 13.34
C ALA A 41 -1.92 -6.01 14.38
N LYS A 42 -2.29 -4.77 14.70
CA LYS A 42 -3.31 -4.42 15.69
C LYS A 42 -4.46 -3.72 14.99
N TYR A 43 -5.68 -4.10 15.36
CA TYR A 43 -6.92 -3.59 14.77
C TYR A 43 -7.84 -3.10 15.88
N GLU A 44 -8.18 -1.82 15.86
CA GLU A 44 -9.12 -1.21 16.79
C GLU A 44 -10.37 -0.76 16.04
N LEU A 45 -11.51 -1.41 16.30
CA LEU A 45 -12.79 -1.04 15.69
C LEU A 45 -13.24 0.33 16.20
N LYS A 46 -13.46 1.28 15.29
CA LYS A 46 -13.90 2.63 15.62
C LYS A 46 -15.41 2.76 15.43
N ASN A 47 -16.12 2.79 16.56
CA ASN A 47 -17.59 2.88 16.59
C ASN A 47 -18.13 4.32 16.43
N ASN A 48 -17.25 5.33 16.49
CA ASN A 48 -17.62 6.75 16.45
C ASN A 48 -17.69 7.36 15.04
N TYR A 49 -17.46 6.57 13.98
CA TYR A 49 -17.60 7.06 12.60
C TYR A 49 -19.03 7.04 12.07
N TYR A 50 -19.98 6.43 12.80
CA TYR A 50 -21.40 6.38 12.46
C TYR A 50 -21.72 5.87 11.04
N LEU A 51 -20.80 5.09 10.44
CA LEU A 51 -21.02 4.45 9.14
C LEU A 51 -21.94 3.23 9.33
N LYS A 52 -23.09 3.26 8.66
CA LYS A 52 -24.12 2.22 8.82
C LYS A 52 -23.79 0.92 8.08
N LEU A 53 -23.08 1.02 6.97
CA LEU A 53 -22.83 -0.11 6.06
C LEU A 53 -21.45 -0.74 6.23
N PHE A 54 -20.53 -0.03 6.89
CA PHE A 54 -19.12 -0.43 6.99
C PHE A 54 -18.65 -0.38 8.44
N ASP A 55 -17.83 -1.37 8.79
CA ASP A 55 -16.96 -1.31 9.95
C ASP A 55 -15.60 -0.74 9.53
N VAL A 56 -15.02 0.07 10.40
CA VAL A 56 -13.74 0.75 10.17
C VAL A 56 -12.83 0.50 11.36
N TRP A 57 -11.61 0.03 11.08
CA TRP A 57 -10.60 -0.22 12.08
C TRP A 57 -9.41 0.71 11.91
N GLU A 58 -8.97 1.34 13.00
CA GLU A 58 -7.59 1.83 13.08
C GLU A 58 -6.68 0.62 13.04
N VAL A 59 -5.79 0.60 12.06
CA VAL A 59 -4.80 -0.46 11.93
C VAL A 59 -3.44 0.13 12.15
N ASN A 60 -2.61 -0.60 12.91
CA ASN A 60 -1.19 -0.37 12.87
C ASN A 60 -0.42 -1.69 12.85
N PHE A 61 0.73 -1.69 12.19
CA PHE A 61 1.61 -2.84 12.07
C PHE A 61 3.08 -2.37 12.00
N ALA A 62 4.00 -3.28 12.28
CA ALA A 62 5.42 -3.07 12.17
C ALA A 62 5.83 -3.18 10.69
N GLY A 63 6.25 -2.06 10.10
CA GLY A 63 6.84 -1.97 8.77
C GLY A 63 8.35 -2.19 8.81
N PHE A 64 9.08 -1.54 7.90
CA PHE A 64 10.53 -1.68 7.83
C PHE A 64 11.21 -1.34 9.17
N GLY A 65 12.15 -2.17 9.64
CA GLY A 65 12.90 -1.93 10.88
C GLY A 65 12.03 -1.89 12.14
N GLY A 66 10.81 -2.43 12.10
CA GLY A 66 9.87 -2.39 13.22
C GLY A 66 9.10 -1.07 13.39
N HIS A 67 9.27 -0.10 12.49
CA HIS A 67 8.55 1.18 12.56
C HIS A 67 7.03 0.98 12.47
N ARG A 68 6.25 1.63 13.34
CA ARG A 68 4.79 1.52 13.31
C ARG A 68 4.20 2.30 12.14
N ILE A 69 3.53 1.58 11.25
CA ILE A 69 2.78 2.11 10.12
C ILE A 69 1.30 2.10 10.50
N TYR A 70 0.59 3.18 10.23
CA TYR A 70 -0.83 3.35 10.54
C TYR A 70 -1.65 3.41 9.27
N GLY A 71 -2.90 2.96 9.37
CA GLY A 71 -3.85 3.04 8.28
C GLY A 71 -5.26 2.66 8.71
N TRP A 72 -6.12 2.51 7.72
CA TRP A 72 -7.51 2.15 7.89
C TRP A 72 -7.79 0.82 7.21
N TYR A 73 -8.46 -0.08 7.91
CA TYR A 73 -9.13 -1.22 7.30
C TYR A 73 -10.63 -0.96 7.31
N ILE A 74 -11.29 -1.20 6.18
CA ILE A 74 -12.72 -0.89 5.99
C ILE A 74 -13.36 -2.09 5.32
N ALA A 75 -14.43 -2.61 5.91
CA ALA A 75 -15.15 -3.77 5.38
C ALA A 75 -16.67 -3.62 5.58
N PRO A 76 -17.51 -4.21 4.70
CA PRO A 76 -18.96 -4.24 4.91
C PRO A 76 -19.33 -4.96 6.21
N LYS A 77 -20.16 -4.34 7.05
CA LYS A 77 -20.49 -4.81 8.41
C LYS A 77 -21.11 -6.22 8.46
N ASN A 78 -21.88 -6.60 7.45
CA ASN A 78 -22.62 -7.87 7.38
C ASN A 78 -22.09 -8.80 6.27
N ALA A 79 -20.83 -8.66 5.88
CA ALA A 79 -20.22 -9.54 4.89
C ALA A 79 -20.22 -11.00 5.38
N LYS A 80 -20.60 -11.93 4.50
CA LYS A 80 -20.53 -13.37 4.74
C LYS A 80 -19.47 -13.99 3.83
N GLY A 81 -18.60 -14.80 4.40
CA GLY A 81 -17.53 -15.48 3.66
C GLY A 81 -16.31 -14.58 3.42
N ARG A 82 -15.40 -15.05 2.57
CA ARG A 82 -14.16 -14.32 2.25
C ARG A 82 -14.48 -13.17 1.29
N LEU A 83 -13.88 -12.02 1.56
CA LEU A 83 -13.95 -10.85 0.70
C LEU A 83 -12.65 -10.67 -0.09
N THR A 84 -12.77 -10.01 -1.23
CA THR A 84 -11.61 -9.43 -1.91
C THR A 84 -11.11 -8.24 -1.11
N CYS A 85 -9.82 -8.20 -0.80
CA CYS A 85 -9.18 -7.06 -0.15
C CYS A 85 -8.50 -6.17 -1.20
N VAL A 86 -8.62 -4.86 -1.04
CA VAL A 86 -7.91 -3.87 -1.84
C VAL A 86 -6.96 -3.11 -0.93
N MET A 87 -5.67 -3.10 -1.28
CA MET A 87 -4.67 -2.26 -0.61
C MET A 87 -4.60 -0.92 -1.33
N TYR A 88 -4.85 0.17 -0.61
CA TYR A 88 -4.78 1.52 -1.13
C TYR A 88 -3.56 2.25 -0.57
N TYR A 89 -2.76 2.84 -1.45
CA TYR A 89 -1.62 3.69 -1.08
C TYR A 89 -1.98 5.14 -1.41
N PRO A 90 -1.89 6.07 -0.44
CA PRO A 90 -2.18 7.48 -0.69
C PRO A 90 -1.18 8.08 -1.69
N GLY A 91 -1.64 9.10 -2.42
CA GLY A 91 -0.78 9.91 -3.26
C GLY A 91 0.21 10.75 -2.45
N TYR A 92 1.08 11.48 -3.13
CA TYR A 92 2.00 12.40 -2.50
C TYR A 92 1.31 13.74 -2.18
N GLY A 93 1.34 14.17 -0.92
CA GLY A 93 0.68 15.39 -0.43
C GLY A 93 -0.79 15.21 -0.06
#